data_AF-A0ABD8AYE5-F1
#
_entry.id   AF-A0ABD8AYE5-F1
#
_cell.length_a   1.000
_cell.length_b   1.000
_cell.length_c   1.000
_cell.angle_alpha   90.00
_cell.angle_beta   90.00
_cell.angle_gamma   90.00
#
_symmetry.space_group_name_H-M   'P 1'
#
loop_
_entity.id
_entity.type
_entity.pdbx_description
1 polymer ?
#
loop_
_entity_poly.entity_id
_entity_poly.type
_entity_poly.pdbx_seq_one_letter_code
_entity_poly.pdbx_strand_id
1 'polypeptide(L)'
;MTMSPHEVQAYVLTYLEALDCQIMERSPAHVTVKLSPEADKALTNRPYYWGFVERTGAPAETMSFTFIFDPDSYQQAIEAAEAKAAQASPPAVPNPDGTNGVTNGSPQGEPPKETILGRYFGITPSLPQLGPGRILREEVVYGSRRLQQIFGAAREGGAFVNLFEQAAKRQLRATAPAVYEPWLGVCFKVEFACDLKREELHFLGISLRSGEIIEKFGTKLNRRDLSPRLAENMHVQTAKVSLFDAGAALESHLTNRLLELDYSWAEKAQERLDLELDVLDTYYEAVLREDTPEVELPGNITSDTENENVHSDRTPPAPLIKVVDITNAKPIGADVELAAEAAVPINSETDAEEEKAKQAVIDREAMKLQYETRRTEMIWQYEPKVKVIAISSGMFHLR
;
A
#
# COMPACT_ATOMS: atom_id res chain seq x y z
N MET A 1 -2.14 -3.35 -13.65
CA MET A 1 -3.51 -3.90 -13.65
C MET A 1 -4.43 -2.82 -13.09
N THR A 2 -5.55 -2.53 -13.75
CA THR A 2 -6.58 -1.58 -13.29
C THR A 2 -7.87 -2.36 -13.05
N MET A 3 -8.53 -2.19 -11.90
CA MET A 3 -9.84 -2.82 -11.65
C MET A 3 -10.97 -1.90 -12.12
N SER A 4 -11.99 -2.48 -12.74
CA SER A 4 -13.23 -1.78 -13.07
C SER A 4 -14.06 -1.48 -11.82
N PRO A 5 -14.95 -0.46 -11.84
CA PRO A 5 -15.82 -0.14 -10.69
C PRO A 5 -16.66 -1.34 -10.23
N HIS A 6 -17.12 -2.17 -11.18
CA HIS A 6 -17.89 -3.38 -10.87
C HIS A 6 -17.06 -4.44 -10.14
N GLU A 7 -15.79 -4.64 -10.52
CA GLU A 7 -14.88 -5.55 -9.81
C GLU A 7 -14.55 -5.04 -8.41
N VAL A 8 -14.36 -3.72 -8.25
CA VAL A 8 -14.16 -3.10 -6.93
C VAL A 8 -15.39 -3.31 -6.05
N GLN A 9 -16.59 -3.08 -6.58
CA GLN A 9 -17.83 -3.32 -5.86
C GLN A 9 -17.98 -4.80 -5.46
N ALA A 10 -17.75 -5.73 -6.39
CA ALA A 10 -17.85 -7.16 -6.12
C ALA A 10 -16.88 -7.60 -5.01
N TYR A 11 -15.63 -7.09 -5.05
CA TYR A 11 -14.64 -7.37 -4.01
C TYR A 11 -15.09 -6.84 -2.65
N VAL A 12 -15.52 -5.56 -2.58
CA VAL A 12 -15.93 -4.92 -1.33
C VAL A 12 -17.16 -5.61 -0.75
N LEU A 13 -18.13 -5.99 -1.57
CA LEU A 13 -19.29 -6.78 -1.13
C LEU A 13 -18.86 -8.13 -0.56
N THR A 14 -17.97 -8.85 -1.24
CA THR A 14 -17.45 -10.15 -0.74
C THR A 14 -16.76 -9.99 0.62
N TYR A 15 -15.97 -8.93 0.80
CA TYR A 15 -15.33 -8.62 2.08
C TYR A 15 -16.34 -8.30 3.19
N LEU A 16 -17.36 -7.49 2.88
CA LEU A 16 -18.39 -7.11 3.85
C LEU A 16 -19.24 -8.32 4.27
N GLU A 17 -19.59 -9.19 3.32
CA GLU A 17 -20.31 -10.44 3.56
C GLU A 17 -19.47 -11.43 4.37
N ALA A 18 -18.17 -11.56 4.07
CA ALA A 18 -17.26 -12.46 4.79
C ALA A 18 -17.05 -12.07 6.27
N LEU A 19 -17.16 -10.78 6.59
CA LEU A 19 -17.06 -10.26 7.97
C LEU A 19 -18.42 -10.08 8.65
N ASP A 20 -19.49 -10.63 8.08
CA ASP A 20 -20.86 -10.53 8.59
C ASP A 20 -21.30 -9.07 8.87
N CYS A 21 -20.91 -8.13 7.99
CA CYS A 21 -21.37 -6.75 8.07
C CYS A 21 -22.86 -6.65 7.71
N GLN A 22 -23.60 -5.76 8.38
CA GLN A 22 -25.02 -5.59 8.14
C GLN A 22 -25.25 -4.64 6.96
N ILE A 23 -25.59 -5.18 5.79
CA ILE A 23 -25.90 -4.40 4.58
C ILE A 23 -27.30 -3.79 4.74
N MET A 24 -27.37 -2.46 4.70
CA MET A 24 -28.62 -1.69 4.86
C MET A 24 -29.24 -1.35 3.50
N GLU A 25 -28.40 -0.97 2.53
CA GLU A 25 -28.82 -0.60 1.19
C GLU A 25 -27.81 -1.11 0.16
N ARG A 26 -28.30 -1.68 -0.93
CA ARG A 26 -27.49 -2.16 -2.06
C ARG A 26 -27.97 -1.50 -3.34
N SER A 27 -27.14 -0.63 -3.90
CA SER A 27 -27.34 0.01 -5.19
C SER A 27 -26.17 -0.34 -6.12
N PRO A 28 -26.35 -0.32 -7.45
CA PRO A 28 -25.25 -0.47 -8.40
C PRO A 28 -24.15 0.58 -8.19
N ALA A 29 -24.51 1.82 -7.79
CA ALA A 29 -23.57 2.92 -7.62
C ALA A 29 -22.99 3.03 -6.19
N HIS A 30 -23.74 2.58 -5.17
CA HIS A 30 -23.33 2.71 -3.76
C HIS A 30 -23.84 1.56 -2.89
N VAL A 31 -23.14 1.31 -1.78
CA VAL A 31 -23.57 0.34 -0.76
C VAL A 31 -23.51 1.01 0.60
N THR A 32 -24.63 0.99 1.33
CA THR A 32 -24.68 1.46 2.72
C THR A 32 -24.66 0.26 3.66
N VAL A 33 -23.69 0.23 4.55
CA VAL A 33 -23.41 -0.90 5.43
C VAL A 33 -23.11 -0.43 6.85
N LYS A 34 -23.59 -1.17 7.85
CA LYS A 34 -23.12 -1.06 9.23
C LYS A 34 -22.05 -2.11 9.45
N LEU A 35 -20.84 -1.66 9.83
CA LEU A 35 -19.69 -2.55 9.97
C LEU A 35 -19.88 -3.53 11.13
N SER A 36 -19.31 -4.72 11.01
CA SER A 36 -19.15 -5.64 12.14
C SER A 36 -18.03 -5.15 13.08
N PRO A 37 -17.96 -5.65 14.33
CA PRO A 37 -16.89 -5.27 15.26
C PRO A 37 -15.48 -5.48 14.70
N GLU A 38 -15.26 -6.58 13.98
CA GLU A 38 -13.98 -6.90 13.37
C GLU A 38 -13.65 -5.95 12.20
N ALA A 39 -14.62 -5.71 11.32
CA ALA A 39 -14.45 -4.77 10.21
C ALA A 39 -14.22 -3.33 10.70
N ASP A 40 -14.91 -2.88 11.75
CA ASP A 40 -14.76 -1.53 12.31
C ASP A 40 -13.39 -1.34 12.97
N LYS A 41 -12.87 -2.35 13.69
CA LYS A 41 -11.48 -2.35 14.20
C LYS A 41 -10.46 -2.18 13.08
N ALA A 42 -10.62 -2.94 12.00
CA ALA A 42 -9.69 -2.94 10.88
C ALA A 42 -9.75 -1.63 10.06
N LEU A 43 -10.94 -1.05 9.89
CA LEU A 43 -11.15 0.07 8.95
C LEU A 43 -11.16 1.45 9.61
N THR A 44 -11.63 1.60 10.84
CA THR A 44 -11.94 2.93 11.38
C THR A 44 -10.86 3.57 12.24
N ASN A 45 -9.75 2.87 12.51
CA ASN A 45 -8.63 3.35 13.33
C ASN A 45 -9.09 4.01 14.65
N ARG A 46 -9.93 3.31 15.42
CA ARG A 46 -10.47 3.76 16.72
C ARG A 46 -9.91 2.94 17.90
N PRO A 47 -8.59 2.92 18.15
CA PRO A 47 -7.99 2.03 19.15
C PRO A 47 -8.48 2.31 20.58
N TYR A 48 -8.68 3.59 20.95
CA TYR A 48 -9.17 3.95 22.28
C TYR A 48 -10.61 3.50 22.54
N TYR A 49 -11.47 3.55 21.54
CA TYR A 49 -12.85 3.08 21.64
C TYR A 49 -12.88 1.57 21.88
N TRP A 50 -12.14 0.82 21.06
CA TRP A 50 -12.08 -0.63 21.19
C TRP A 50 -11.42 -1.07 22.50
N GLY A 51 -10.37 -0.38 22.94
CA GLY A 51 -9.77 -0.63 24.26
C GLY A 51 -10.73 -0.35 25.42
N PHE A 52 -11.61 0.64 25.31
CA PHE A 52 -12.67 0.87 26.29
C PHE A 52 -13.72 -0.24 26.27
N VAL A 53 -14.24 -0.60 25.10
CA VAL A 53 -15.26 -1.64 24.92
C VAL A 53 -14.77 -2.99 25.45
N GLU A 54 -13.53 -3.38 25.11
CA GLU A 54 -12.94 -4.64 25.55
C GLU A 54 -12.71 -4.69 27.07
N ARG A 55 -12.29 -3.57 27.67
CA ARG A 55 -12.07 -3.50 29.12
C ARG A 55 -13.36 -3.45 29.93
N THR A 56 -14.39 -2.80 29.41
CA THR A 56 -15.66 -2.60 30.12
C THR A 56 -16.70 -3.67 29.82
N GLY A 57 -16.54 -4.43 28.73
CA GLY A 57 -17.55 -5.38 28.26
C GLY A 57 -18.83 -4.71 27.76
N ALA A 58 -18.78 -3.40 27.47
CA ALA A 58 -19.92 -2.66 26.93
C ALA A 58 -20.33 -3.20 25.55
N PRO A 59 -21.60 -3.07 25.14
CA PRO A 59 -22.02 -3.44 23.79
C PRO A 59 -21.29 -2.60 22.74
N ALA A 60 -20.78 -3.25 21.70
CA ALA A 60 -20.03 -2.57 20.64
C ALA A 60 -20.97 -1.78 19.71
N GLU A 61 -20.69 -0.49 19.58
CA GLU A 61 -21.29 0.47 18.65
C GLU A 61 -20.32 0.72 17.48
N THR A 62 -20.63 0.09 16.36
CA THR A 62 -19.86 0.16 15.12
C THR A 62 -20.34 1.29 14.21
N MET A 63 -19.44 1.80 13.37
CA MET A 63 -19.74 2.85 12.40
C MET A 63 -20.57 2.31 11.21
N SER A 64 -21.30 3.22 10.57
CA SER A 64 -21.99 2.96 9.31
C SER A 64 -21.34 3.76 8.18
N PHE A 65 -21.14 3.12 7.04
CA PHE A 65 -20.53 3.71 5.85
C PHE A 65 -21.44 3.57 4.64
N THR A 66 -21.42 4.58 3.77
CA THR A 66 -21.88 4.50 2.40
C THR A 66 -20.65 4.52 1.51
N PHE A 67 -20.36 3.39 0.88
CA PHE A 67 -19.29 3.25 -0.11
C PHE A 67 -19.85 3.57 -1.49
N ILE A 68 -19.25 4.54 -2.17
CA ILE A 68 -19.65 5.00 -3.51
C ILE A 68 -18.63 4.47 -4.51
N PHE A 69 -19.06 3.64 -5.46
CA PHE A 69 -18.18 3.01 -6.45
C PHE A 69 -18.14 3.79 -7.77
N ASP A 70 -19.24 4.49 -8.07
CA ASP A 70 -19.37 5.35 -9.24
C ASP A 70 -19.93 6.71 -8.80
N PRO A 71 -19.09 7.77 -8.74
CA PRO A 71 -19.49 9.07 -8.24
C PRO A 71 -20.51 9.76 -9.15
N ASP A 72 -20.41 9.56 -10.47
CA ASP A 72 -21.25 10.24 -11.46
C ASP A 72 -22.70 9.74 -11.38
N SER A 73 -22.89 8.41 -11.35
CA SER A 73 -24.23 7.83 -11.21
C SER A 73 -24.81 8.06 -9.82
N TYR A 74 -23.99 8.12 -8.78
CA TYR A 74 -24.43 8.46 -7.43
C TYR A 74 -24.92 9.90 -7.32
N GLN A 75 -24.20 10.86 -7.92
CA GLN A 75 -24.62 12.27 -7.97
C GLN A 75 -25.95 12.43 -8.69
N GLN A 76 -26.11 11.82 -9.88
CA GLN A 76 -27.37 11.84 -10.62
C GLN A 76 -28.54 11.23 -9.83
N ALA A 77 -28.27 10.17 -9.06
CA ALA A 77 -29.29 9.55 -8.21
C ALA A 77 -29.73 10.49 -7.06
N ILE A 78 -28.79 11.22 -6.46
CA ILE A 78 -29.11 12.24 -5.43
C ILE A 78 -29.90 13.39 -6.05
N GLU A 79 -29.43 13.98 -7.15
CA GLU A 79 -30.10 15.11 -7.80
C GLU A 79 -31.52 14.73 -8.26
N ALA A 80 -31.70 13.52 -8.79
CA ALA A 80 -33.02 13.01 -9.16
C ALA A 80 -33.93 12.80 -7.93
N ALA A 81 -33.38 12.41 -6.78
CA ALA A 81 -34.13 12.27 -5.53
C ALA A 81 -34.53 13.63 -4.96
N GLU A 82 -33.62 14.62 -4.99
CA GLU A 82 -33.88 15.99 -4.57
C GLU A 82 -34.92 16.69 -5.47
N ALA A 83 -34.81 16.51 -6.80
CA ALA A 83 -35.79 17.02 -7.75
C ALA A 83 -37.19 16.40 -7.53
N LYS A 84 -37.26 15.10 -7.22
CA LYS A 84 -38.52 14.44 -6.84
C LYS A 84 -39.10 14.96 -5.52
N ALA A 85 -38.25 15.21 -4.52
CA ALA A 85 -38.68 15.76 -3.23
C ALA A 85 -39.18 17.21 -3.36
N ALA A 86 -38.53 18.03 -4.19
CA ALA A 86 -38.95 19.40 -4.47
C ALA A 86 -40.31 19.45 -5.20
N GLN A 87 -40.57 18.51 -6.11
CA GLN A 87 -41.87 18.40 -6.82
C GLN A 87 -43.01 17.87 -5.95
N ALA A 88 -42.72 17.19 -4.84
CA ALA A 88 -43.71 16.62 -3.92
C ALA A 88 -44.19 17.60 -2.82
N SER A 89 -43.66 18.83 -2.77
CA SER A 89 -44.04 19.85 -1.79
C SER A 89 -45.21 20.71 -2.31
N PRO A 90 -46.40 20.74 -1.66
CA PRO A 90 -47.52 21.56 -2.12
C PRO A 90 -47.29 23.07 -1.87
N PRO A 91 -47.86 23.97 -2.69
CA PRO A 91 -47.70 25.41 -2.50
C PRO A 91 -48.38 25.88 -1.20
N ALA A 92 -47.61 26.56 -0.34
CA ALA A 92 -48.07 27.12 0.92
C ALA A 92 -49.12 28.23 0.66
N VAL A 93 -50.34 28.03 1.16
CA VAL A 93 -51.41 29.03 1.17
C VAL A 93 -51.18 29.97 2.36
N PRO A 94 -51.11 31.31 2.18
CA PRO A 94 -50.92 32.22 3.30
C PRO A 94 -52.28 32.55 3.93
N ASN A 95 -52.56 32.01 5.12
CA ASN A 95 -53.69 32.47 5.93
C ASN A 95 -53.20 33.33 7.10
N PRO A 96 -53.77 34.55 7.28
CA PRO A 96 -53.55 35.39 8.44
C PRO A 96 -54.62 35.09 9.50
N ASP A 97 -54.20 34.76 10.72
CA ASP A 97 -54.75 35.31 11.97
C ASP A 97 -54.29 34.48 13.17
N GLY A 98 -53.92 35.18 14.23
CA GLY A 98 -53.29 34.60 15.41
C GLY A 98 -54.27 34.02 16.42
N THR A 99 -53.83 33.03 17.19
CA THR A 99 -54.08 32.94 18.64
C THR A 99 -53.19 31.87 19.26
N ASN A 100 -52.64 32.19 20.43
CA ASN A 100 -51.75 31.35 21.23
C ASN A 100 -52.45 30.10 21.78
N GLY A 101 -51.81 28.93 21.66
CA GLY A 101 -52.17 27.70 22.34
C GLY A 101 -50.94 26.85 22.65
N VAL A 102 -50.53 26.84 23.91
CA VAL A 102 -49.47 25.98 24.44
C VAL A 102 -49.97 24.54 24.48
N THR A 103 -49.35 23.63 23.73
CA THR A 103 -49.40 22.19 23.99
C THR A 103 -48.05 21.55 23.69
N ASN A 104 -47.54 20.81 24.69
CA ASN A 104 -46.41 19.89 24.56
C ASN A 104 -46.90 18.63 23.85
N GLY A 105 -46.26 18.28 22.75
CA GLY A 105 -46.49 17.03 22.03
C GLY A 105 -45.56 16.96 20.81
N SER A 106 -44.60 16.03 20.84
CA SER A 106 -43.78 15.69 19.68
C SER A 106 -44.67 15.29 18.50
N PRO A 107 -44.29 15.63 17.25
CA PRO A 107 -44.09 14.53 16.31
C PRO A 107 -42.96 14.71 15.29
N GLN A 108 -42.37 13.57 14.95
CA GLN A 108 -42.05 13.08 13.61
C GLN A 108 -42.37 14.02 12.42
N GLY A 109 -41.34 14.30 11.60
CA GLY A 109 -41.44 14.55 10.17
C GLY A 109 -42.30 15.73 9.70
N GLU A 110 -41.77 16.95 9.80
CA GLU A 110 -42.27 18.12 9.06
C GLU A 110 -41.08 18.86 8.39
N PRO A 111 -41.29 19.51 7.22
CA PRO A 111 -40.27 20.33 6.56
C PRO A 111 -39.83 21.47 7.48
N PRO A 112 -38.62 22.04 7.30
CA PRO A 112 -37.99 22.88 8.31
C PRO A 112 -38.86 24.11 8.60
N LYS A 113 -39.59 24.05 9.73
CA LYS A 113 -40.23 25.23 10.31
C LYS A 113 -39.09 26.20 10.61
N GLU A 114 -39.08 27.33 9.91
CA GLU A 114 -38.20 28.45 10.17
C GLU A 114 -38.27 28.79 11.65
N THR A 115 -37.33 28.24 12.41
CA THR A 115 -37.29 28.45 13.86
C THR A 115 -36.95 29.91 14.04
N ILE A 116 -37.65 30.62 14.94
CA ILE A 116 -37.46 32.07 15.14
C ILE A 116 -35.96 32.41 15.32
N LEU A 117 -35.20 31.53 15.97
CA LEU A 117 -33.73 31.62 16.07
C LEU A 117 -32.99 31.67 14.71
N GLY A 118 -33.42 30.88 13.72
CA GLY A 118 -32.80 30.85 12.38
C GLY A 118 -33.08 32.10 11.55
N ARG A 119 -34.16 32.84 11.83
CA ARG A 119 -34.43 34.15 11.21
C ARG A 119 -33.50 35.26 11.74
N TYR A 120 -33.06 35.17 13.00
CA TYR A 120 -32.18 36.16 13.62
C TYR A 120 -30.68 35.83 13.48
N PHE A 121 -30.31 34.54 13.43
CA PHE A 121 -28.91 34.11 13.42
C PHE A 121 -28.45 33.51 12.09
N GLY A 122 -29.28 33.58 11.04
CA GLY A 122 -29.05 32.91 9.76
C GLY A 122 -29.25 31.39 9.86
N ILE A 123 -29.34 30.73 8.72
CA ILE A 123 -29.29 29.26 8.64
C ILE A 123 -27.93 28.86 9.18
N THR A 124 -27.89 28.39 10.43
CA THR A 124 -26.70 27.74 10.95
C THR A 124 -26.57 26.45 10.16
N PRO A 125 -25.54 26.27 9.31
CA PRO A 125 -25.30 24.95 8.74
C PRO A 125 -25.19 24.01 9.93
N SER A 126 -25.96 22.94 9.92
CA SER A 126 -25.86 21.93 10.96
C SER A 126 -24.39 21.53 11.05
N LEU A 127 -23.75 21.85 12.18
CA LEU A 127 -22.39 21.41 12.43
C LEU A 127 -22.36 19.89 12.18
N PRO A 128 -21.35 19.36 11.47
CA PRO A 128 -21.31 17.94 11.16
C PRO A 128 -21.37 17.18 12.49
N GLN A 129 -22.49 16.48 12.72
CA GLN A 129 -22.67 15.65 13.91
C GLN A 129 -21.60 14.55 13.91
N LEU A 130 -20.55 14.77 14.71
CA LEU A 130 -19.49 13.81 14.91
C LEU A 130 -19.93 12.85 16.02
N GLY A 131 -20.54 11.72 15.65
CA GLY A 131 -21.06 10.75 16.62
C GLY A 131 -21.60 9.45 16.02
N PRO A 132 -21.78 8.40 16.85
CA PRO A 132 -22.39 7.13 16.44
C PRO A 132 -23.82 7.37 15.95
N GLY A 133 -24.12 6.89 14.73
CA GLY A 133 -25.39 7.14 14.03
C GLY A 133 -25.25 7.96 12.74
N ARG A 134 -24.11 8.64 12.52
CA ARG A 134 -23.80 9.24 11.21
C ARG A 134 -23.34 8.17 10.23
N ILE A 135 -23.93 8.17 9.04
CA ILE A 135 -23.46 7.35 7.91
C ILE A 135 -22.36 8.15 7.19
N LEU A 136 -21.12 7.68 7.29
CA LEU A 136 -19.98 8.32 6.63
C LEU A 136 -19.98 7.93 5.14
N ARG A 137 -19.84 8.91 4.25
CA ARG A 137 -19.79 8.68 2.81
C ARG A 137 -18.35 8.71 2.35
N GLU A 138 -17.93 7.67 1.62
CA GLU A 138 -16.59 7.58 1.07
C GLU A 138 -16.61 6.99 -0.33
N GLU A 139 -15.81 7.57 -1.21
CA GLU A 139 -15.60 7.08 -2.56
C GLU A 139 -14.58 5.93 -2.57
N VAL A 140 -14.98 4.78 -3.10
CA VAL A 140 -14.20 3.55 -3.14
C VAL A 140 -13.95 3.19 -4.61
N VAL A 141 -13.02 3.91 -5.20
CA VAL A 141 -12.52 3.67 -6.57
C VAL A 141 -11.16 2.97 -6.52
N TYR A 142 -10.72 2.36 -7.63
CA TYR A 142 -9.37 1.82 -7.74
C TYR A 142 -8.31 2.89 -7.44
N GLY A 143 -7.42 2.62 -6.49
CA GLY A 143 -6.43 3.59 -6.00
C GLY A 143 -6.88 4.43 -4.79
N SER A 144 -8.15 4.35 -4.37
CA SER A 144 -8.61 5.00 -3.15
C SER A 144 -7.94 4.41 -1.90
N ARG A 145 -7.68 5.26 -0.90
CA ARG A 145 -7.10 4.83 0.39
C ARG A 145 -7.99 3.80 1.09
N ARG A 146 -9.32 3.97 1.02
CA ARG A 146 -10.28 3.04 1.64
C ARG A 146 -10.18 1.66 1.01
N LEU A 147 -10.12 1.57 -0.33
CA LEU A 147 -9.98 0.28 -1.00
C LEU A 147 -8.66 -0.40 -0.62
N GLN A 148 -7.56 0.34 -0.54
CA GLN A 148 -6.27 -0.20 -0.09
C GLN A 148 -6.33 -0.71 1.35
N GLN A 149 -7.05 -0.02 2.25
CA GLN A 149 -7.28 -0.49 3.61
C GLN A 149 -8.08 -1.80 3.64
N ILE A 150 -9.12 -1.91 2.82
CA ILE A 150 -9.92 -3.14 2.70
C ILE A 150 -9.05 -4.29 2.15
N PHE A 151 -8.20 -4.04 1.15
CA PHE A 151 -7.24 -5.04 0.66
C PHE A 151 -6.24 -5.47 1.74
N GLY A 152 -5.71 -4.52 2.50
CA GLY A 152 -4.82 -4.79 3.63
C GLY A 152 -5.49 -5.65 4.70
N ALA A 153 -6.67 -5.25 5.15
CA ALA A 153 -7.45 -5.96 6.16
C ALA A 153 -7.84 -7.37 5.70
N ALA A 154 -8.28 -7.53 4.45
CA ALA A 154 -8.60 -8.84 3.87
C ALA A 154 -7.37 -9.75 3.81
N ARG A 155 -6.20 -9.22 3.43
CA ARG A 155 -4.95 -9.98 3.37
C ARG A 155 -4.47 -10.39 4.75
N GLU A 156 -4.61 -9.51 5.75
CA GLU A 156 -4.23 -9.79 7.13
C GLU A 156 -5.16 -10.84 7.77
N GLY A 157 -6.47 -10.67 7.63
CA GLY A 157 -7.46 -11.64 8.13
C GLY A 157 -7.42 -12.99 7.40
N GLY A 158 -7.00 -13.00 6.14
CA GLY A 158 -6.82 -14.22 5.33
C GLY A 158 -5.42 -14.83 5.37
N ALA A 159 -4.48 -14.27 6.16
CA ALA A 159 -3.08 -14.70 6.16
C ALA A 159 -2.91 -16.13 6.71
N PHE A 160 -3.73 -16.51 7.70
CA PHE A 160 -3.73 -17.84 8.28
C PHE A 160 -5.15 -18.37 8.45
N VAL A 161 -5.35 -19.65 8.15
CA VAL A 161 -6.63 -20.33 8.37
C VAL A 161 -6.43 -21.61 9.18
N ASN A 162 -7.42 -21.98 10.00
CA ASN A 162 -7.44 -23.28 10.65
C ASN A 162 -8.74 -24.00 10.30
N LEU A 163 -8.64 -25.10 9.56
CA LEU A 163 -9.77 -25.77 8.95
C LEU A 163 -9.78 -27.27 9.26
N PHE A 164 -10.98 -27.82 9.39
CA PHE A 164 -11.28 -29.22 9.69
C PHE A 164 -12.16 -29.79 8.60
N GLU A 165 -11.77 -30.96 8.07
CA GLU A 165 -12.60 -31.72 7.13
C GLU A 165 -13.88 -32.19 7.82
N GLN A 166 -15.04 -31.84 7.26
CA GLN A 166 -16.33 -32.18 7.85
C GLN A 166 -16.63 -33.67 7.74
N ALA A 167 -17.20 -34.23 8.81
CA ALA A 167 -17.56 -35.64 8.85
C ALA A 167 -18.69 -35.95 7.85
N ALA A 168 -18.47 -36.94 6.98
CA ALA A 168 -19.56 -37.51 6.21
C ALA A 168 -20.63 -38.08 7.16
N LYS A 169 -21.92 -38.03 6.77
CA LYS A 169 -23.06 -38.51 7.58
C LYS A 169 -22.87 -39.93 8.15
N ARG A 170 -22.13 -40.78 7.45
CA ARG A 170 -21.78 -42.14 7.91
C ARG A 170 -20.85 -42.13 9.13
N GLN A 171 -19.85 -41.23 9.14
CA GLN A 171 -18.88 -41.13 10.22
C GLN A 171 -19.52 -40.61 11.51
N LEU A 172 -20.47 -39.69 11.40
CA LEU A 172 -21.23 -39.19 12.56
C LEU A 172 -21.97 -40.31 13.31
N ARG A 173 -22.40 -41.36 12.59
CA ARG A 173 -23.11 -42.52 13.15
C ARG A 173 -22.18 -43.68 13.52
N ALA A 174 -20.87 -43.54 13.27
CA ALA A 174 -19.91 -44.60 13.57
C ALA A 174 -19.64 -44.69 15.08
N THR A 175 -19.40 -45.90 15.56
CA THR A 175 -19.11 -46.15 16.99
C THR A 175 -17.72 -45.68 17.39
N ALA A 176 -16.76 -45.68 16.46
CA ALA A 176 -15.39 -45.25 16.71
C ALA A 176 -15.14 -43.84 16.14
N PRO A 177 -14.49 -42.96 16.90
CA PRO A 177 -14.15 -41.63 16.41
C PRO A 177 -13.11 -41.70 15.29
N ALA A 178 -13.26 -40.84 14.28
CA ALA A 178 -12.25 -40.70 13.23
C ALA A 178 -11.12 -39.79 13.70
N VAL A 179 -9.95 -40.02 13.14
CA VAL A 179 -8.74 -39.32 13.57
C VAL A 179 -8.25 -38.42 12.45
N TYR A 180 -8.04 -37.15 12.74
CA TYR A 180 -7.42 -36.20 11.81
C TYR A 180 -5.90 -36.25 11.93
N GLU A 181 -5.25 -36.18 10.78
CA GLU A 181 -3.85 -35.81 10.65
C GLU A 181 -3.75 -34.28 10.47
N PRO A 182 -2.90 -33.61 11.25
CA PRO A 182 -2.63 -32.18 11.07
C PRO A 182 -1.63 -31.94 9.93
N TRP A 183 -1.99 -31.04 9.03
CA TRP A 183 -1.20 -30.58 7.88
C TRP A 183 -0.97 -29.08 7.96
N LEU A 184 0.26 -28.65 7.67
CA LEU A 184 0.58 -27.24 7.44
C LEU A 184 0.59 -27.01 5.92
N GLY A 185 -0.31 -26.18 5.41
CA GLY A 185 -0.32 -25.73 4.03
C GLY A 185 0.25 -24.31 3.92
N VAL A 186 1.12 -24.06 2.95
CA VAL A 186 1.70 -22.73 2.69
C VAL A 186 1.66 -22.44 1.19
N CYS A 187 1.11 -21.29 0.83
CA CYS A 187 1.10 -20.78 -0.53
C CYS A 187 2.27 -19.82 -0.73
N PHE A 188 3.27 -20.26 -1.49
CA PHE A 188 4.41 -19.45 -1.87
C PHE A 188 4.18 -18.79 -3.23
N LYS A 189 4.51 -17.50 -3.31
CA LYS A 189 4.71 -16.81 -4.58
C LYS A 189 6.17 -16.81 -4.92
N VAL A 190 6.51 -17.32 -6.09
CA VAL A 190 7.85 -17.21 -6.68
C VAL A 190 7.76 -16.21 -7.81
N GLU A 191 8.51 -15.12 -7.71
CA GLU A 191 8.62 -14.10 -8.74
C GLU A 191 10.01 -14.17 -9.37
N PHE A 192 10.07 -14.41 -10.67
CA PHE A 192 11.28 -14.28 -11.50
C PHE A 192 11.18 -12.93 -12.19
N ALA A 193 12.11 -12.01 -11.88
CA ALA A 193 12.06 -10.64 -12.35
C ALA A 193 13.39 -10.20 -12.96
N CYS A 194 13.30 -9.56 -14.12
CA CYS A 194 14.32 -8.79 -14.80
C CYS A 194 13.59 -7.71 -15.63
N ASP A 195 13.92 -7.54 -16.92
CA ASP A 195 13.12 -6.76 -17.88
C ASP A 195 11.68 -7.28 -18.00
N LEU A 196 11.50 -8.59 -17.83
CA LEU A 196 10.21 -9.27 -17.78
C LEU A 196 9.96 -9.84 -16.38
N LYS A 197 8.68 -9.97 -16.03
CA LYS A 197 8.25 -10.57 -14.75
C LYS A 197 7.41 -11.82 -15.00
N ARG A 198 7.82 -12.94 -14.41
CA ARG A 198 7.04 -14.19 -14.31
C ARG A 198 6.70 -14.45 -12.86
N GLU A 199 5.43 -14.69 -12.56
CA GLU A 199 4.96 -15.04 -11.22
C GLU A 199 4.35 -16.43 -11.22
N GLU A 200 4.70 -17.22 -10.21
CA GLU A 200 4.19 -18.58 -10.02
C GLU A 200 3.69 -18.77 -8.59
N LEU A 201 2.59 -19.51 -8.44
CA LEU A 201 2.02 -19.85 -7.14
C LEU A 201 2.23 -21.34 -6.86
N HIS A 202 2.90 -21.62 -5.75
CA HIS A 202 3.23 -22.97 -5.28
C HIS A 202 2.52 -23.22 -3.95
N PHE A 203 1.48 -24.05 -3.96
CA PHE A 203 0.73 -24.38 -2.75
C PHE A 203 1.14 -25.74 -2.19
N LEU A 204 2.13 -25.69 -1.31
CA LEU A 204 2.75 -26.86 -0.69
C LEU A 204 2.03 -27.21 0.61
N GLY A 205 2.05 -28.49 0.98
CA GLY A 205 1.55 -28.96 2.26
C GLY A 205 2.48 -29.99 2.88
N ILE A 206 2.68 -29.92 4.19
CA ILE A 206 3.48 -30.88 4.94
C ILE A 206 2.66 -31.51 6.06
N SER A 207 2.73 -32.83 6.20
CA SER A 207 2.14 -33.51 7.35
C SER A 207 2.98 -33.21 8.60
N LEU A 208 2.36 -32.68 9.64
CA LEU A 208 3.03 -32.44 10.92
C LEU A 208 3.25 -33.73 11.71
N ARG A 209 2.77 -34.87 11.19
CA ARG A 209 2.96 -36.19 11.80
C ARG A 209 4.05 -36.99 11.10
N SER A 210 4.00 -37.09 9.77
CA SER A 210 4.95 -37.90 8.99
C SER A 210 6.12 -37.08 8.45
N GLY A 211 5.96 -35.76 8.30
CA GLY A 211 6.92 -34.90 7.59
C GLY A 211 6.83 -35.00 6.07
N GLU A 212 5.83 -35.72 5.53
CA GLU A 212 5.64 -35.86 4.09
C GLU A 212 5.19 -34.54 3.46
N ILE A 213 5.86 -34.12 2.38
CA ILE A 213 5.57 -32.91 1.62
C ILE A 213 4.78 -33.25 0.35
N ILE A 214 3.72 -32.46 0.09
CA ILE A 214 2.85 -32.56 -1.09
C ILE A 214 2.88 -31.23 -1.84
N GLU A 215 3.25 -31.25 -3.12
CA GLU A 215 3.41 -30.03 -3.92
C GLU A 215 2.12 -29.42 -4.43
N LYS A 216 1.12 -30.25 -4.72
CA LYS A 216 -0.20 -29.82 -5.22
C LYS A 216 -1.24 -29.94 -4.12
N PHE A 217 -0.96 -29.37 -2.95
CA PHE A 217 -1.79 -29.55 -1.76
C PHE A 217 -3.24 -29.10 -1.99
N GLY A 218 -3.46 -28.08 -2.82
CA GLY A 218 -4.80 -27.64 -3.23
C GLY A 218 -5.67 -28.75 -3.83
N THR A 219 -5.08 -29.69 -4.58
CA THR A 219 -5.83 -30.83 -5.15
C THR A 219 -6.35 -31.79 -4.08
N LYS A 220 -5.66 -31.87 -2.94
CA LYS A 220 -6.06 -32.67 -1.77
C LYS A 220 -7.22 -32.00 -1.03
N LEU A 221 -7.28 -30.67 -1.01
CA LEU A 221 -8.31 -29.88 -0.34
C LEU A 221 -9.59 -29.73 -1.17
N ASN A 222 -9.49 -29.50 -2.48
CA ASN A 222 -10.63 -29.16 -3.36
C ASN A 222 -11.77 -30.20 -3.39
N ARG A 223 -11.53 -31.41 -2.89
CA ARG A 223 -12.51 -32.51 -2.85
C ARG A 223 -13.19 -32.67 -1.48
N ARG A 224 -12.86 -31.82 -0.51
CA ARG A 224 -13.28 -31.97 0.89
C ARG A 224 -14.05 -30.74 1.35
N ASP A 225 -15.09 -30.98 2.14
CA ASP A 225 -15.81 -29.91 2.81
C ASP A 225 -15.02 -29.50 4.06
N LEU A 226 -14.56 -28.25 4.10
CA LEU A 226 -13.72 -27.73 5.17
C LEU A 226 -14.49 -26.67 5.96
N SER A 227 -14.39 -26.71 7.28
CA SER A 227 -14.93 -25.64 8.14
C SER A 227 -14.00 -25.35 9.31
N PRO A 228 -14.05 -24.14 9.90
CA PRO A 228 -13.26 -23.81 11.08
C PRO A 228 -13.73 -24.53 12.35
N ARG A 229 -14.86 -25.26 12.30
CA ARG A 229 -15.41 -26.00 13.43
C ARG A 229 -15.02 -27.48 13.35
N LEU A 230 -14.56 -28.01 14.48
CA LEU A 230 -14.31 -29.43 14.66
C LEU A 230 -15.64 -30.21 14.52
N ALA A 231 -15.65 -31.23 13.66
CA ALA A 231 -16.82 -32.08 13.48
C ALA A 231 -17.01 -33.03 14.68
N GLU A 232 -18.26 -33.43 14.92
CA GLU A 232 -18.60 -34.41 15.96
C GLU A 232 -17.97 -35.78 15.68
N ASN A 233 -17.65 -36.54 16.74
CA ASN A 233 -17.02 -37.87 16.66
C ASN A 233 -15.66 -37.87 15.92
N MET A 234 -14.89 -36.79 16.05
CA MET A 234 -13.54 -36.68 15.47
C MET A 234 -12.53 -36.10 16.46
N HIS A 235 -11.28 -36.56 16.36
CA HIS A 235 -10.18 -36.12 17.22
C HIS A 235 -8.93 -35.80 16.42
N VAL A 236 -8.18 -34.79 16.86
CA VAL A 236 -6.95 -34.33 16.21
C VAL A 236 -5.75 -35.12 16.74
N GLN A 237 -4.89 -35.62 15.85
CA GLN A 237 -3.62 -36.22 16.24
C GLN A 237 -2.63 -35.18 16.73
N THR A 238 -1.76 -35.62 17.64
CA THR A 238 -0.61 -34.84 18.09
C THR A 238 0.40 -34.69 16.95
N ALA A 239 0.81 -33.45 16.68
CA ALA A 239 1.93 -33.16 15.79
C ALA A 239 3.24 -33.70 16.38
N LYS A 240 4.07 -34.30 15.52
CA LYS A 240 5.45 -34.73 15.86
C LYS A 240 6.48 -33.70 15.42
N VAL A 241 6.19 -32.99 14.34
CA VAL A 241 7.03 -31.93 13.77
C VAL A 241 6.49 -30.58 14.25
N SER A 242 7.37 -29.69 14.70
CA SER A 242 6.97 -28.34 15.10
C SER A 242 6.58 -27.51 13.86
N LEU A 243 5.77 -26.47 14.05
CA LEU A 243 5.39 -25.60 12.94
C LEU A 243 6.59 -24.89 12.31
N PHE A 244 7.59 -24.53 13.12
CA PHE A 244 8.80 -23.88 12.66
C PHE A 244 9.63 -24.82 11.77
N ASP A 245 9.87 -26.04 12.25
CA ASP A 245 10.62 -27.04 11.48
C ASP A 245 9.90 -27.43 10.19
N ALA A 246 8.57 -27.53 10.26
CA ALA A 246 7.73 -27.80 9.09
C ALA A 246 7.81 -26.67 8.04
N GLY A 247 7.80 -25.41 8.50
CA GLY A 247 8.00 -24.24 7.63
C GLY A 247 9.38 -24.26 6.97
N ALA A 248 10.44 -24.46 7.76
CA ALA A 248 11.81 -24.56 7.26
C ALA A 248 12.01 -25.72 6.26
N ALA A 249 11.32 -26.85 6.48
CA ALA A 249 11.32 -27.97 5.55
C ALA A 249 10.63 -27.63 4.21
N LEU A 250 9.51 -26.90 4.24
CA LEU A 250 8.85 -26.43 3.02
C LEU A 250 9.70 -25.41 2.26
N GLU A 251 10.35 -24.49 2.97
CA GLU A 251 11.29 -23.53 2.37
C GLU A 251 12.47 -24.26 1.71
N SER A 252 13.09 -25.21 2.42
CA SER A 252 14.20 -26.00 1.88
C SER A 252 13.79 -26.82 0.66
N HIS A 253 12.60 -27.43 0.68
CA HIS A 253 12.04 -28.15 -0.47
C HIS A 253 11.87 -27.24 -1.68
N LEU A 254 11.30 -26.05 -1.47
CA LEU A 254 11.11 -25.08 -2.55
C LEU A 254 12.46 -24.56 -3.08
N THR A 255 13.41 -24.23 -2.20
CA THR A 255 14.76 -23.79 -2.60
C THR A 255 15.47 -24.85 -3.44
N ASN A 256 15.46 -26.11 -3.01
CA ASN A 256 16.05 -27.22 -3.78
C ASN A 256 15.41 -27.32 -5.17
N ARG A 257 14.08 -27.14 -5.25
CA ARG A 257 13.38 -27.17 -6.53
C ARG A 257 13.77 -26.00 -7.43
N LEU A 258 13.94 -24.81 -6.87
CA LEU A 258 14.37 -23.64 -7.63
C LEU A 258 15.78 -23.84 -8.18
N LEU A 259 16.70 -24.43 -7.43
CA LEU A 259 18.06 -24.73 -7.88
C LEU A 259 18.12 -25.67 -9.10
N GLU A 260 17.11 -26.51 -9.30
CA GLU A 260 17.03 -27.42 -10.45
C GLU A 260 16.47 -26.77 -11.73
N LEU A 261 15.95 -25.54 -11.66
CA LEU A 261 15.35 -24.87 -12.81
C LEU A 261 16.39 -24.34 -13.79
N ASP A 262 15.97 -24.14 -15.04
CA ASP A 262 16.78 -23.46 -16.05
C ASP A 262 16.81 -21.94 -15.79
N TYR A 263 18.03 -21.40 -15.71
CA TYR A 263 18.32 -19.98 -15.51
C TYR A 263 18.93 -19.31 -16.75
N SER A 264 18.81 -19.92 -17.92
CA SER A 264 19.24 -19.32 -19.21
C SER A 264 18.62 -17.93 -19.47
N TRP A 265 17.45 -17.64 -18.89
CA TRP A 265 16.82 -16.32 -18.95
C TRP A 265 17.63 -15.27 -18.17
N ALA A 266 18.24 -15.64 -17.04
CA ALA A 266 19.04 -14.75 -16.20
C ALA A 266 20.37 -14.41 -16.87
N GLU A 267 21.00 -15.39 -17.51
CA GLU A 267 22.23 -15.19 -18.30
C GLU A 267 21.98 -14.20 -19.45
N LYS A 268 20.91 -14.40 -20.24
CA LYS A 268 20.52 -13.47 -21.31
C LYS A 268 20.18 -12.07 -20.80
N ALA A 269 19.60 -11.96 -19.61
CA ALA A 269 19.31 -10.67 -18.99
C ALA A 269 20.60 -9.94 -18.57
N GLN A 270 21.61 -10.66 -18.08
CA GLN A 270 22.93 -10.11 -17.79
C GLN A 270 23.64 -9.64 -19.06
N GLU A 271 23.65 -10.45 -20.12
CA GLU A 271 24.24 -10.05 -21.40
C GLU A 271 23.61 -8.76 -21.96
N ARG A 272 22.28 -8.62 -21.85
CA ARG A 272 21.58 -7.38 -22.23
C ARG A 272 21.96 -6.21 -21.34
N LEU A 273 22.04 -6.42 -20.03
CA LEU A 273 22.47 -5.38 -19.09
C LEU A 273 23.87 -4.86 -19.44
N ASP A 274 24.81 -5.76 -19.74
CA ASP A 274 26.17 -5.39 -20.09
C ASP A 274 26.22 -4.57 -21.39
N LEU A 275 25.43 -4.95 -22.41
CA LEU A 275 25.32 -4.17 -23.65
C LEU A 275 24.73 -2.78 -23.40
N GLU A 276 23.65 -2.68 -22.61
CA GLU A 276 23.03 -1.39 -22.31
C GLU A 276 23.96 -0.50 -21.47
N LEU A 277 24.74 -1.09 -20.54
CA LEU A 277 25.76 -0.38 -19.76
C LEU A 277 26.88 0.15 -20.65
N ASP A 278 27.37 -0.64 -21.61
CA ASP A 278 28.39 -0.20 -22.57
C ASP A 278 27.91 0.97 -23.43
N VAL A 279 26.65 0.92 -23.87
CA VAL A 279 26.01 2.04 -24.61
C VAL A 279 25.91 3.29 -23.74
N LEU A 280 25.48 3.14 -22.48
CA LEU A 280 25.36 4.24 -21.52
C LEU A 280 26.73 4.87 -21.22
N ASP A 281 27.74 4.03 -20.97
CA ASP A 281 29.10 4.44 -20.65
C ASP A 281 29.71 5.20 -21.83
N THR A 282 29.57 4.68 -23.04
CA THR A 282 30.07 5.35 -24.27
C THR A 282 29.41 6.71 -24.49
N TYR A 283 28.09 6.82 -24.30
CA TYR A 283 27.37 8.08 -24.46
C TYR A 283 27.81 9.14 -23.44
N TYR A 284 27.82 8.78 -22.15
CA TYR A 284 28.19 9.74 -21.11
C TYR A 284 29.69 10.06 -21.12
N GLU A 285 30.55 9.14 -21.55
CA GLU A 285 31.95 9.43 -21.79
C GLU A 285 32.14 10.46 -22.91
N ALA A 286 31.42 10.35 -24.02
CA ALA A 286 31.48 11.33 -25.10
C ALA A 286 31.02 12.72 -24.62
N VAL A 287 29.88 12.79 -23.92
CA VAL A 287 29.32 14.06 -23.41
C VAL A 287 30.24 14.71 -22.36
N LEU A 288 30.79 13.91 -21.43
CA LEU A 288 31.71 14.40 -20.41
C LEU A 288 33.07 14.84 -21.00
N ARG A 289 33.46 14.34 -22.16
CA ARG A 289 34.65 14.78 -22.91
C ARG A 289 34.39 16.08 -23.68
N GLU A 290 33.25 16.22 -24.35
CA GLU A 290 32.89 17.45 -25.09
C GLU A 290 32.74 18.68 -24.18
N ASP A 291 32.28 18.48 -22.94
CA ASP A 291 32.19 19.53 -21.92
C ASP A 291 33.54 19.88 -21.25
N THR A 292 34.66 19.27 -21.67
CA THR A 292 35.99 19.74 -21.28
C THR A 292 36.39 20.92 -22.15
N PRO A 293 36.47 22.16 -21.62
CA PRO A 293 37.09 23.24 -22.37
C PRO A 293 38.55 22.86 -22.59
N GLU A 294 38.95 22.72 -23.84
CA GLU A 294 40.32 22.53 -24.28
C GLU A 294 41.13 23.78 -23.90
N VAL A 295 41.65 23.80 -22.68
CA VAL A 295 42.65 24.79 -22.27
C VAL A 295 43.97 24.31 -22.85
N GLU A 296 44.29 24.74 -24.07
CA GLU A 296 45.65 24.66 -24.61
C GLU A 296 46.59 25.42 -23.66
N LEU A 297 47.32 24.69 -22.82
CA LEU A 297 48.43 25.26 -22.06
C LEU A 297 49.61 25.50 -23.03
N PRO A 298 50.08 26.75 -23.21
CA PRO A 298 51.24 27.01 -24.03
C PRO A 298 52.47 26.39 -23.35
N GLY A 299 53.21 25.60 -24.14
CA GLY A 299 54.20 24.66 -23.64
C GLY A 299 55.35 25.29 -22.85
N ASN A 300 55.94 24.46 -22.00
CA ASN A 300 57.37 24.56 -21.75
C ASN A 300 57.99 23.16 -21.65
N ILE A 301 59.07 23.00 -22.40
CA ILE A 301 59.93 21.82 -22.46
C ILE A 301 60.89 21.90 -21.25
N THR A 302 61.02 20.84 -20.45
CA THR A 302 62.30 20.14 -20.16
C THR A 302 62.18 19.05 -19.07
N SER A 303 62.65 17.85 -19.45
CA SER A 303 63.46 16.84 -18.73
C SER A 303 62.95 16.11 -17.47
N ASP A 304 62.66 14.83 -17.69
CA ASP A 304 63.31 13.62 -17.15
C ASP A 304 63.20 13.19 -15.66
N THR A 305 62.70 11.93 -15.53
CA THR A 305 63.04 10.86 -14.54
C THR A 305 62.49 11.01 -13.10
N GLU A 306 61.94 10.01 -12.38
CA GLU A 306 62.04 8.54 -12.36
C GLU A 306 60.73 7.89 -11.83
N ASN A 307 60.60 6.59 -12.12
CA ASN A 307 59.59 5.65 -11.63
C ASN A 307 59.50 5.56 -10.10
N GLU A 308 58.29 5.33 -9.56
CA GLU A 308 58.08 4.23 -8.62
C GLU A 308 56.61 3.76 -8.61
N ASN A 309 56.45 2.47 -8.32
CA ASN A 309 55.30 1.62 -8.60
C ASN A 309 54.80 1.02 -7.28
N VAL A 310 53.55 1.27 -6.83
CA VAL A 310 52.91 0.43 -5.78
C VAL A 310 51.37 0.40 -5.91
N HIS A 311 50.89 -0.75 -6.35
CA HIS A 311 49.82 -1.62 -5.81
C HIS A 311 48.71 -1.09 -4.86
N SER A 312 47.45 -1.34 -5.26
CA SER A 312 46.27 -1.82 -4.51
C SER A 312 46.08 -1.41 -3.03
N ASP A 313 44.94 -0.78 -2.70
CA ASP A 313 44.00 -1.41 -1.76
C ASP A 313 42.55 -0.90 -1.82
N ARG A 314 41.62 -1.82 -1.56
CA ARG A 314 40.17 -1.61 -1.41
C ARG A 314 39.84 -1.34 0.05
N THR A 315 39.01 -0.35 0.38
CA THR A 315 38.13 -0.37 1.58
C THR A 315 37.06 0.76 1.52
N PRO A 316 35.96 0.71 2.30
CA PRO A 316 34.59 1.03 1.86
C PRO A 316 34.11 2.41 2.36
N PRO A 317 32.90 2.87 1.96
CA PRO A 317 32.44 4.24 2.24
C PRO A 317 31.80 4.38 3.63
N ALA A 318 31.89 5.59 4.18
CA ALA A 318 31.19 6.01 5.40
C ALA A 318 30.52 7.40 5.18
N PRO A 319 29.47 7.73 5.96
CA PRO A 319 28.22 8.21 5.37
C PRO A 319 27.91 9.71 5.54
N LEU A 320 26.94 10.14 4.72
CA LEU A 320 26.01 11.28 4.79
C LEU A 320 26.04 12.15 6.06
N ILE A 321 26.32 13.45 5.88
CA ILE A 321 26.10 14.50 6.89
C ILE A 321 24.82 15.27 6.58
N LYS A 322 24.03 15.46 7.65
CA LYS A 322 22.71 16.08 7.71
C LYS A 322 22.75 17.59 7.54
N VAL A 323 21.76 18.10 6.82
CA VAL A 323 21.35 19.51 6.76
C VAL A 323 20.84 19.96 8.13
N VAL A 324 21.35 21.09 8.62
CA VAL A 324 20.73 21.86 9.72
C VAL A 324 20.74 23.35 9.36
N ASP A 325 19.54 23.92 9.35
CA ASP A 325 19.20 25.34 9.29
C ASP A 325 19.89 26.17 10.38
N ILE A 326 20.38 27.37 10.03
CA ILE A 326 20.43 28.48 10.99
C ILE A 326 19.98 29.78 10.32
N THR A 327 18.91 30.32 10.90
CA THR A 327 18.22 31.57 10.65
C THR A 327 18.99 32.82 11.09
N ASN A 328 18.75 33.92 10.36
CA ASN A 328 19.01 35.34 10.64
C ASN A 328 19.25 35.78 12.11
N ALA A 329 20.28 36.63 12.30
CA ALA A 329 20.23 37.82 13.15
C ALA A 329 21.31 38.86 12.75
N LYS A 330 20.97 40.15 12.84
CA LYS A 330 21.67 41.40 12.45
C LYS A 330 21.84 42.29 13.72
N PRO A 331 22.44 43.50 13.75
CA PRO A 331 23.69 44.10 13.21
C PRO A 331 24.61 44.63 14.36
N ILE A 332 25.71 45.32 14.03
CA ILE A 332 26.40 46.48 14.70
C ILE A 332 27.75 46.62 13.95
N GLY A 333 28.35 47.75 13.60
CA GLY A 333 28.17 49.18 13.78
C GLY A 333 29.30 49.87 12.96
N ALA A 334 29.13 51.16 12.65
CA ALA A 334 29.99 51.96 11.79
C ALA A 334 31.43 52.12 12.32
N ASP A 335 32.40 52.33 11.42
CA ASP A 335 33.15 53.60 11.31
C ASP A 335 34.17 53.59 10.14
N VAL A 336 34.03 54.62 9.29
CA VAL A 336 35.07 55.47 8.65
C VAL A 336 36.39 54.84 8.20
N GLU A 337 36.66 54.80 6.89
CA GLU A 337 37.75 55.58 6.28
C GLU A 337 37.64 55.68 4.76
N LEU A 338 37.82 56.91 4.27
CA LEU A 338 37.72 57.34 2.89
C LEU A 338 39.14 57.36 2.30
N ALA A 339 39.50 56.35 1.50
CA ALA A 339 40.69 56.38 0.66
C ALA A 339 40.28 56.13 -0.79
N ALA A 340 40.28 57.21 -1.57
CA ALA A 340 40.19 57.16 -3.01
C ALA A 340 41.50 56.59 -3.55
N GLU A 341 41.49 55.33 -3.95
CA GLU A 341 42.57 54.73 -4.73
C GLU A 341 42.00 54.21 -6.05
N ALA A 342 42.80 54.39 -7.10
CA ALA A 342 42.47 54.38 -8.52
C ALA A 342 41.40 53.37 -8.97
N ALA A 343 40.49 53.86 -9.82
CA ALA A 343 39.66 53.02 -10.68
C ALA A 343 40.53 52.13 -11.56
N VAL A 344 40.75 50.90 -11.11
CA VAL A 344 41.09 49.77 -11.98
C VAL A 344 39.81 49.46 -12.77
N PRO A 345 39.85 49.33 -14.10
CA PRO A 345 38.67 48.94 -14.85
C PRO A 345 38.15 47.62 -14.28
N ILE A 346 36.91 47.61 -13.81
CA ILE A 346 36.20 46.40 -13.43
C ILE A 346 36.11 45.59 -14.72
N ASN A 347 36.91 44.53 -14.82
CA ASN A 347 36.80 43.53 -15.88
C ASN A 347 35.49 42.77 -15.65
N SER A 348 34.37 43.37 -16.06
CA SER A 348 33.04 42.73 -16.03
C SER A 348 32.97 41.43 -16.85
N GLU A 349 33.98 41.18 -17.69
CA GLU A 349 34.16 39.95 -18.45
C GLU A 349 34.73 38.80 -17.59
N THR A 350 35.64 39.07 -16.64
CA THR A 350 36.22 38.00 -15.78
C THR A 350 35.23 37.47 -14.75
N ASP A 351 34.34 38.31 -14.21
CA ASP A 351 33.30 37.86 -13.27
C ASP A 351 32.25 36.98 -13.99
N ALA A 352 31.93 37.31 -15.25
CA ALA A 352 31.03 36.52 -16.09
C ALA A 352 31.64 35.18 -16.52
N GLU A 353 32.94 35.14 -16.80
CA GLU A 353 33.69 33.90 -17.07
C GLU A 353 33.78 33.00 -15.82
N GLU A 354 33.99 33.57 -14.64
CA GLU A 354 33.98 32.82 -13.38
C GLU A 354 32.59 32.25 -13.04
N GLU A 355 31.51 33.00 -13.26
CA GLU A 355 30.14 32.49 -13.09
C GLU A 355 29.82 31.38 -14.09
N LYS A 356 30.26 31.52 -15.35
CA LYS A 356 30.10 30.48 -16.37
C LYS A 356 30.91 29.21 -16.04
N ALA A 357 32.11 29.36 -15.47
CA ALA A 357 32.92 28.24 -15.01
C ALA A 357 32.28 27.52 -13.81
N LYS A 358 31.72 28.27 -12.84
CA LYS A 358 30.96 27.69 -11.72
C LYS A 358 29.72 26.94 -12.22
N GLN A 359 29.00 27.50 -13.18
CA GLN A 359 27.85 26.85 -13.80
C GLN A 359 28.25 25.56 -14.54
N ALA A 360 29.34 25.57 -15.29
CA ALA A 360 29.85 24.38 -15.97
C ALA A 360 30.26 23.25 -15.00
N VAL A 361 30.81 23.59 -13.82
CA VAL A 361 31.11 22.60 -12.77
C VAL A 361 29.82 22.00 -12.20
N ILE A 362 28.82 22.83 -11.92
CA ILE A 362 27.51 22.38 -11.42
C ILE A 362 26.82 21.49 -12.46
N ASP A 363 26.83 21.88 -13.73
CA ASP A 363 26.23 21.12 -14.82
C ASP A 363 26.94 19.77 -14.99
N ARG A 364 28.28 19.73 -14.86
CA ARG A 364 29.06 18.48 -14.88
C ARG A 364 28.71 17.56 -13.71
N GLU A 365 28.57 18.09 -12.50
CA GLU A 365 28.15 17.30 -11.33
C GLU A 365 26.73 16.77 -11.49
N ALA A 366 25.81 17.58 -12.01
CA ALA A 366 24.46 17.16 -12.33
C ALA A 366 24.44 16.02 -13.38
N MET A 367 25.28 16.11 -14.41
CA MET A 367 25.40 15.08 -15.45
C MET A 367 25.97 13.76 -14.92
N LYS A 368 26.97 13.82 -14.02
CA LYS A 368 27.46 12.62 -13.32
C LYS A 368 26.37 11.96 -12.48
N LEU A 369 25.59 12.75 -11.75
CA LEU A 369 24.49 12.23 -10.94
C LEU A 369 23.39 11.60 -11.81
N GLN A 370 23.10 12.18 -12.97
CA GLN A 370 22.20 11.57 -13.95
C GLN A 370 22.74 10.23 -14.45
N TYR A 371 24.02 10.17 -14.82
CA TYR A 371 24.69 8.93 -15.23
C TYR A 371 24.58 7.84 -14.14
N GLU A 372 24.93 8.16 -12.89
CA GLU A 372 24.82 7.22 -11.77
C GLU A 372 23.38 6.76 -11.52
N THR A 373 22.42 7.67 -11.63
CA THR A 373 20.99 7.37 -11.47
C THR A 373 20.52 6.41 -12.56
N ARG A 374 20.84 6.70 -13.83
CA ARG A 374 20.50 5.84 -14.97
C ARG A 374 21.15 4.47 -14.88
N ARG A 375 22.41 4.43 -14.48
CA ARG A 375 23.14 3.17 -14.26
C ARG A 375 22.47 2.32 -13.19
N THR A 376 22.08 2.94 -12.08
CA THR A 376 21.36 2.29 -10.98
C THR A 376 19.99 1.79 -11.43
N GLU A 377 19.25 2.59 -12.20
CA GLU A 377 17.96 2.22 -12.76
C GLU A 377 18.07 1.02 -13.71
N MET A 378 19.08 1.01 -14.59
CA MET A 378 19.30 -0.04 -15.57
C MET A 378 19.70 -1.35 -14.91
N ILE A 379 20.60 -1.30 -13.91
CA ILE A 379 20.89 -2.45 -13.05
C ILE A 379 19.61 -2.91 -12.37
N TRP A 380 18.84 -2.01 -11.76
CA TRP A 380 17.61 -2.39 -11.07
C TRP A 380 16.62 -3.11 -12.00
N GLN A 381 16.51 -2.66 -13.25
CA GLN A 381 15.61 -3.20 -14.28
C GLN A 381 16.06 -4.55 -14.82
N TYR A 382 17.33 -4.72 -15.20
CA TYR A 382 17.79 -5.96 -15.88
C TYR A 382 18.41 -6.99 -14.94
N GLU A 383 18.83 -6.60 -13.74
CA GLU A 383 19.44 -7.53 -12.78
C GLU A 383 18.46 -8.67 -12.44
N PRO A 384 18.79 -9.93 -12.78
CA PRO A 384 17.90 -11.05 -12.59
C PRO A 384 17.71 -11.34 -11.10
N LYS A 385 16.46 -11.35 -10.66
CA LYS A 385 16.06 -11.52 -9.27
C LYS A 385 15.03 -12.63 -9.16
N VAL A 386 15.22 -13.52 -8.19
CA VAL A 386 14.19 -14.48 -7.77
C VAL A 386 13.74 -14.10 -6.37
N LYS A 387 12.45 -13.78 -6.21
CA LYS A 387 11.84 -13.45 -4.92
C LYS A 387 10.85 -14.53 -4.53
N VAL A 388 10.98 -15.05 -3.32
CA VAL A 388 10.06 -16.02 -2.75
C VAL A 388 9.35 -15.37 -1.57
N ILE A 389 8.01 -15.40 -1.57
CA ILE A 389 7.18 -14.79 -0.53
C ILE A 389 6.09 -15.78 -0.14
N ALA A 390 5.96 -16.09 1.14
CA ALA A 390 4.79 -16.80 1.65
C ALA A 390 3.59 -15.83 1.67
N ILE A 391 2.54 -16.11 0.89
CA ILE A 391 1.33 -15.28 0.81
C ILE A 391 0.38 -15.62 1.94
N SER A 392 0.07 -16.91 2.07
CA SER A 392 -0.91 -17.42 3.02
C SER A 392 -0.48 -18.77 3.56
N SER A 393 -0.91 -19.07 4.77
CA SER A 393 -0.66 -20.33 5.45
C SER A 393 -1.95 -20.87 6.04
N GLY A 394 -1.97 -22.15 6.38
CA GLY A 394 -3.13 -22.72 7.04
C GLY A 394 -2.82 -24.04 7.71
N MET A 395 -3.53 -24.27 8.80
CA MET A 395 -3.61 -25.55 9.48
C MET A 395 -4.82 -26.31 8.95
N PHE A 396 -4.60 -27.50 8.43
CA PHE A 396 -5.64 -28.34 7.86
C PHE A 396 -5.67 -29.68 8.58
N HIS A 397 -6.83 -30.03 9.13
CA HIS A 397 -7.04 -31.29 9.84
C HIS A 397 -7.82 -32.23 8.92
N LEU A 398 -7.11 -33.21 8.39
CA LEU A 398 -7.56 -34.07 7.29
C LEU A 398 -7.63 -35.53 7.74
N ARG A 399 -8.63 -36.27 7.28
CA ARG A 399 -8.72 -37.72 7.50
C ARG A 399 -7.84 -38.50 6.53
#